data_AF-A0A970JKW0-F1
#
_entry.id   AF-A0A970JKW0-F1
#
_cell.length_a   1.000
_cell.length_b   1.000
_cell.length_c   1.000
_cell.angle_alpha   90.00
_cell.angle_beta   90.00
_cell.angle_gamma   90.00
#
_symmetry.space_group_name_H-M   'P 1'
#
loop_
_entity.id
_entity.type
_entity.pdbx_description
1 polymer ?
#
loop_
_entity_poly.entity_id
_entity_poly.type
_entity_poly.pdbx_seq_one_letter_code
_entity_poly.pdbx_strand_id
1 'polypeptide(L)'
;VKTFIRVIFPLSLPGVTSGITMTFMPAVTTFIISKLLGGGQNAQIGDLIEKQFKSVGDWGFGSAMSVILMIMILIAAGFMNSYEKEKSAGGVLL
;
A
#
# COMPACT_ATOMS: atom_id res chain seq x y z
N VAL A 1 -31.10 7.64 19.67
CA VAL A 1 -29.92 8.48 19.31
C VAL A 1 -28.97 8.72 20.49
N LYS A 2 -29.45 9.20 21.66
CA LYS A 2 -28.57 9.45 22.84
C LYS A 2 -27.75 8.24 23.30
N THR A 3 -28.32 7.03 23.30
CA THR A 3 -27.62 5.79 23.71
C THR A 3 -26.52 5.37 22.73
N PHE A 4 -26.73 5.56 21.43
CA PHE A 4 -25.75 5.22 20.39
C PHE A 4 -24.47 6.07 20.53
N ILE A 5 -24.61 7.38 20.69
CA ILE A 5 -23.47 8.30 20.76
C ILE A 5 -22.76 8.22 22.12
N ARG A 6 -23.48 7.91 23.20
CA ARG A 6 -22.92 7.96 24.56
C ARG A 6 -22.36 6.63 25.06
N VAL A 7 -22.80 5.51 24.48
CA VAL A 7 -22.39 4.17 24.90
C VAL A 7 -21.73 3.42 23.74
N ILE A 8 -22.41 3.25 22.61
CA ILE A 8 -21.91 2.44 21.50
C ILE A 8 -20.69 3.09 20.84
N PHE A 9 -20.74 4.38 20.56
CA PHE A 9 -19.64 5.11 19.91
C PHE A 9 -18.31 5.03 20.69
N PRO A 10 -18.23 5.37 22.00
CA PRO A 10 -16.98 5.27 22.74
C PRO A 10 -16.48 3.83 22.93
N LEU A 11 -17.38 2.85 23.06
CA LEU A 11 -17.00 1.43 23.13
C LEU A 11 -16.52 0.87 21.78
N SER A 12 -16.95 1.47 20.67
CA SER A 12 -16.56 1.06 19.31
C SER A 12 -15.28 1.74 18.82
N LEU A 13 -14.85 2.85 19.43
CA LEU A 13 -13.59 3.54 19.11
C LEU A 13 -12.35 2.61 19.02
N PRO A 14 -12.08 1.70 20.00
CA PRO A 14 -10.94 0.78 19.89
C PRO A 14 -11.09 -0.24 18.74
N GLY A 15 -12.32 -0.56 18.33
CA GLY A 15 -12.57 -1.40 17.15
C GLY A 15 -12.41 -0.63 15.84
N VAL A 16 -12.79 0.65 15.81
CA VAL A 16 -12.65 1.52 14.64
C VAL A 16 -11.18 1.78 14.32
N THR A 17 -10.34 2.02 15.33
CA THR A 17 -8.89 2.19 15.12
C THR A 17 -8.23 0.92 14.56
N SER A 18 -8.62 -0.25 15.06
CA SER A 18 -8.17 -1.55 14.52
C SER A 18 -8.70 -1.81 13.10
N GLY A 19 -9.94 -1.42 12.80
CA GLY A 19 -10.51 -1.52 11.46
C GLY A 19 -9.81 -0.61 10.43
N ILE A 20 -9.41 0.58 10.84
CA ILE A 20 -8.65 1.51 10.00
C ILE A 20 -7.28 0.91 9.66
N THR A 21 -6.55 0.36 10.62
CA THR A 21 -5.24 -0.26 10.34
C THR A 21 -5.36 -1.54 9.51
N MET A 22 -6.41 -2.34 9.73
CA MET A 22 -6.71 -3.54 8.95
C MET A 22 -7.01 -3.25 7.48
N THR A 23 -7.61 -2.10 7.15
CA THR A 23 -7.92 -1.70 5.76
C THR A 23 -6.79 -0.94 5.08
N PHE A 24 -5.95 -0.25 5.86
CA PHE A 24 -4.80 0.50 5.33
C PHE A 24 -3.76 -0.44 4.69
N MET A 25 -3.50 -1.59 5.31
CA MET A 25 -2.50 -2.55 4.83
C MET A 25 -2.79 -3.10 3.41
N PRO A 26 -3.99 -3.63 3.10
CA PRO A 26 -4.32 -4.06 1.74
C PRO A 26 -4.44 -2.88 0.76
N ALA A 27 -4.89 -1.68 1.19
CA ALA A 27 -5.01 -0.53 0.30
C ALA A 27 -3.65 -0.13 -0.33
N VAL A 28 -2.55 -0.23 0.43
CA VAL A 28 -1.19 0.07 -0.05
C VAL A 28 -0.71 -0.96 -1.09
N THR A 29 -1.17 -2.21 -1.03
CA THR A 29 -0.69 -3.31 -1.90
C THR A 29 -1.58 -3.57 -3.12
N THR A 30 -2.75 -2.94 -3.20
CA THR A 30 -3.80 -3.21 -4.20
C THR A 30 -3.50 -2.66 -5.61
N PHE A 31 -2.30 -2.11 -5.87
CA PHE A 31 -1.93 -1.58 -7.19
C PHE A 31 -2.08 -2.61 -8.33
N ILE A 32 -1.90 -3.90 -8.03
CA ILE A 32 -2.12 -5.02 -8.96
C ILE A 32 -3.60 -5.19 -9.35
N ILE A 33 -4.52 -4.98 -8.42
CA ILE A 33 -5.97 -5.05 -8.70
C ILE A 33 -6.37 -3.87 -9.58
N SER A 34 -5.80 -2.68 -9.35
CA SER A 34 -6.00 -1.51 -10.20
C SER A 34 -5.48 -1.71 -11.64
N LYS A 35 -4.39 -2.47 -11.84
CA LYS A 35 -3.90 -2.84 -13.17
C LYS A 35 -4.85 -3.80 -13.88
N LEU A 36 -5.43 -4.75 -13.15
CA LEU A 36 -6.38 -5.73 -13.68
C LEU A 36 -7.76 -5.12 -13.98
N LEU A 37 -8.29 -4.22 -13.14
CA LEU A 37 -9.57 -3.53 -13.39
C LEU A 37 -9.45 -2.35 -14.36
N GLY A 38 -8.30 -1.69 -14.43
CA GLY A 38 -8.09 -0.49 -15.25
C GLY A 38 -7.84 -0.76 -16.74
N GLY A 39 -7.75 -2.04 -17.15
CA GLY A 39 -7.57 -2.43 -18.56
C GLY A 39 -6.35 -1.83 -19.26
N GLY A 40 -5.34 -1.37 -18.51
CA GLY A 40 -4.17 -0.65 -19.05
C GLY A 40 -4.42 0.80 -19.50
N GLN A 41 -5.61 1.37 -19.28
CA GLN A 41 -5.90 2.78 -19.65
C GLN A 41 -5.22 3.79 -18.72
N ASN A 42 -5.03 3.43 -17.45
CA ASN A 42 -4.24 4.23 -16.52
C ASN A 42 -2.84 3.61 -16.45
N ALA A 43 -1.91 4.19 -17.21
CA ALA A 43 -0.51 3.74 -17.20
C ALA A 43 0.05 3.85 -15.78
N GLN A 44 0.30 2.70 -15.15
CA GLN A 44 1.00 2.67 -13.88
C GLN A 44 2.50 2.81 -14.13
N ILE A 45 3.23 3.22 -13.10
CA ILE A 45 4.67 3.46 -13.21
C ILE A 45 5.44 2.19 -13.65
N GLY A 46 4.93 1.00 -13.28
CA GLY A 46 5.48 -0.29 -13.75
C GLY A 46 5.22 -0.57 -15.24
N ASP A 47 4.09 -0.11 -15.79
CA ASP A 47 3.79 -0.25 -17.22
C ASP A 47 4.69 0.66 -18.06
N LEU A 48 5.05 1.83 -17.54
CA LEU A 48 5.99 2.75 -18.17
C LEU A 48 7.41 2.16 -18.23
N ILE A 49 7.86 1.53 -17.15
CA ILE A 49 9.16 0.84 -17.12
C ILE A 49 9.20 -0.30 -18.13
N GLU A 50 8.16 -1.15 -18.15
CA GLU A 50 8.06 -2.26 -19.10
C GLU A 50 8.08 -1.76 -20.56
N LYS A 51 7.33 -0.69 -20.85
CA LYS A 51 7.32 -0.08 -22.18
C LYS A 51 8.68 0.48 -22.58
N GLN A 52 9.43 1.04 -21.64
CA GLN A 52 10.77 1.55 -21.92
C GLN A 52 11.75 0.42 -22.28
N PHE A 53 11.69 -0.71 -21.56
CA PHE A 53 12.53 -1.87 -21.84
C PHE A 53 12.14 -2.60 -23.13
N LYS A 54 10.83 -2.77 -23.40
CA LYS A 54 10.35 -3.60 -24.52
C LYS A 54 10.02 -2.83 -25.80
N SER A 55 9.51 -1.61 -25.69
CA SER A 55 8.94 -0.87 -26.84
C SER A 55 9.85 0.24 -27.37
N VAL A 56 10.58 0.93 -26.49
CA VAL A 56 11.54 1.98 -26.88
C VAL A 56 12.95 1.40 -27.06
N GLY A 57 13.27 0.32 -26.35
CA GLY A 57 14.56 -0.36 -26.45
C GLY A 57 15.71 0.43 -25.84
N ASP A 58 15.41 1.43 -25.01
CA ASP A 58 16.41 2.20 -24.26
C ASP A 58 16.54 1.62 -22.85
N TRP A 59 17.42 0.63 -22.77
CA TRP A 59 17.75 -0.12 -21.57
C TRP A 59 18.37 0.77 -20.48
N GLY A 60 19.01 1.88 -20.87
CA GLY A 60 19.63 2.82 -19.95
C GLY A 60 18.57 3.63 -19.18
N PHE A 61 17.63 4.23 -19.91
CA PHE A 61 16.54 4.99 -19.29
C PHE A 61 15.61 4.08 -18.47
N GLY A 62 15.30 2.88 -18.98
CA GLY A 62 14.51 1.88 -18.25
C GLY A 62 15.17 1.48 -16.93
N SER A 63 16.49 1.24 -16.94
CA SER A 63 17.24 0.88 -15.73
C SER A 63 17.26 2.00 -14.69
N ALA A 64 17.44 3.26 -15.12
CA ALA A 64 17.40 4.41 -14.23
C ALA A 64 16.02 4.56 -13.55
N MET A 65 14.93 4.39 -14.30
CA MET A 65 13.57 4.42 -13.74
C MET A 65 13.33 3.31 -12.73
N SER A 66 13.82 2.08 -12.99
CA SER A 66 13.72 0.95 -12.05
C SER A 66 14.46 1.20 -10.74
N VAL A 67 15.67 1.79 -10.80
CA VAL A 67 16.46 2.11 -9.60
C VAL A 67 15.76 3.19 -8.76
N ILE A 68 15.22 4.23 -9.39
CA ILE A 68 14.45 5.27 -8.69
C ILE A 68 13.22 4.65 -8.00
N LEU A 69 12.50 3.76 -8.70
CA LEU A 69 11.36 3.06 -8.13
C LEU A 69 11.75 2.18 -6.94
N MET A 70 12.87 1.46 -7.05
CA MET A 70 13.40 0.63 -5.97
C MET A 70 13.68 1.47 -4.71
N ILE A 71 14.31 2.64 -4.85
CA ILE A 71 14.58 3.54 -3.73
C ILE A 71 13.27 4.00 -3.08
N MET A 72 12.26 4.40 -3.86
CA MET A 72 10.96 4.80 -3.32
C MET A 72 10.26 3.66 -2.56
N ILE A 73 10.32 2.43 -3.09
CA ILE A 73 9.76 1.25 -2.42
C ILE A 73 10.50 0.97 -1.11
N LEU A 74 11.83 1.10 -1.08
CA LEU A 74 12.61 0.90 0.14
C LEU A 74 12.30 1.96 1.21
N ILE A 75 12.08 3.22 0.82
CA ILE A 75 11.65 4.28 1.73
C ILE A 75 10.25 3.97 2.28
N ALA A 76 9.32 3.62 1.40
CA ALA A 76 7.95 3.26 1.79
C ALA A 76 7.93 2.02 2.69
N ALA A 77 8.72 0.99 2.38
CA ALA A 77 8.88 -0.21 3.19
C ALA A 77 9.58 0.08 4.52
N GLY A 78 10.55 1.00 4.57
CA GLY A 78 11.16 1.45 5.83
C GLY A 78 10.20 2.22 6.72
N PHE A 79 9.35 3.05 6.12
CA PHE A 79 8.22 3.69 6.81
C PHE A 79 7.21 2.64 7.28
N MET A 80 6.83 1.68 6.43
CA MET A 80 5.89 0.61 6.77
C MET A 80 6.45 -0.28 7.90
N ASN A 81 7.74 -0.61 7.87
CA ASN A 81 8.40 -1.40 8.91
C ASN A 81 8.41 -0.69 10.28
N SER A 82 8.39 0.65 10.28
CA SER A 82 8.20 1.43 11.50
C SER A 82 6.79 1.28 12.09
N TYR A 83 5.81 0.91 11.27
CA TYR A 83 4.43 0.60 11.66
C TYR A 83 4.23 -0.91 11.90
N GLU A 84 5.01 -1.79 11.25
CA GLU A 84 5.09 -3.22 11.57
C GLU A 84 5.70 -3.49 12.93
N LYS A 85 6.50 -2.56 13.47
CA LYS A 85 7.00 -2.63 14.85
C LYS A 85 5.87 -2.65 15.89
N GLU A 86 4.67 -2.19 15.54
CA GLU A 86 3.46 -2.30 16.36
C GLU A 86 2.73 -3.64 16.16
N LYS A 87 2.89 -4.29 14.99
CA LYS A 87 2.21 -5.55 14.64
C LYS A 87 2.93 -6.81 15.14
N SER A 88 4.24 -6.79 15.35
CA SER A 88 4.98 -7.94 15.90
C SER A 88 4.69 -8.24 17.38
N ALA A 89 4.11 -7.31 18.13
CA ALA A 89 3.69 -7.56 19.52
C ALA A 89 2.33 -8.28 19.65
N GLY A 90 1.51 -8.26 18.58
CA GLY A 90 0.17 -8.85 18.59
C GLY A 90 0.10 -10.30 18.08
N GLY A 91 1.18 -10.84 17.52
CA GLY A 91 1.25 -12.20 16.97
C GLY A 91 1.81 -13.27 17.92
N VAL A 92 2.22 -12.89 19.15
CA VAL A 92 2.83 -13.81 20.13
C VAL A 92 1.88 -14.08 21.31
N LEU A 93 0.62 -13.63 21.24
CA LEU A 93 -0.40 -13.84 22.27
C LEU A 93 -1.63 -14.63 21.78
N LEU A 94 -1.51 -15.36 20.67
CA LEU A 94 -2.33 -16.52 20.33
C LEU A 94 -1.42 -17.73 20.15
#